data_AF-A0A3P8KEY6-F1
#
_entry.id   AF-A0A3P8KEY6-F1
#
_cell.length_a   1.000
_cell.length_b   1.000
_cell.length_c   1.000
_cell.angle_alpha   90.00
_cell.angle_beta   90.00
_cell.angle_gamma   90.00
#
_symmetry.space_group_name_H-M   'P 1'
#
loop_
_entity.id
_entity.type
_entity.pdbx_description
1 polymer ?
#
loop_
_entity_poly.entity_id
_entity_poly.type
_entity_poly.pdbx_seq_one_letter_code
_entity_poly.pdbx_strand_id
1 'polypeptide(L)'
;MPTKHLIFSITPNVETRLAKLQTNECQIIPAPSPVQFPVIKGNKDLALHSVEALNVGYLAFNTEKKPFDNLLVRQALNYATDKQAIVKAVFLDSGTVAKSPLPANMLGYKQDLPDYDYDPQKAKALLKQAGLENGAEVTLWSMPVQRPYNPNSRRIAEMIQSDWGKVGVKAKIVSYEWGEYLAGMRKGEHDSALFGWMSDNGDPDNFAGTLLSC
;
A
#
# COMPACT_ATOMS: atom_id res chain seq x y z
N MET A 1 -2.96 21.15 -30.28
CA MET A 1 -3.29 20.27 -31.43
C MET A 1 -3.41 18.85 -30.89
N PRO A 2 -4.54 18.15 -31.06
CA PRO A 2 -4.64 16.75 -30.67
C PRO A 2 -3.65 15.88 -31.47
N THR A 3 -3.03 14.89 -30.82
CA THR A 3 -2.07 13.98 -31.47
C THR A 3 -2.78 13.00 -32.41
N LYS A 4 -2.14 12.66 -33.54
CA LYS A 4 -2.64 11.64 -34.49
C LYS A 4 -2.24 10.22 -34.09
N HIS A 5 -1.21 10.07 -33.26
CA HIS A 5 -0.68 8.78 -32.83
C HIS A 5 -0.48 8.78 -31.32
N LEU A 6 -0.85 7.66 -30.70
CA LEU A 6 -0.64 7.40 -29.28
C LEU A 6 0.18 6.12 -29.15
N ILE A 7 1.36 6.24 -28.55
CA ILE A 7 2.31 5.13 -28.39
C ILE A 7 2.49 4.86 -26.90
N PHE A 8 2.26 3.61 -26.49
CA PHE A 8 2.56 3.15 -25.14
C PHE A 8 3.89 2.39 -25.14
N SER A 9 4.95 2.99 -24.58
CA SER A 9 6.21 2.31 -24.34
C SER A 9 6.17 1.60 -22.98
N ILE A 10 5.98 0.27 -22.98
CA ILE A 10 5.92 -0.53 -21.74
C ILE A 10 7.27 -0.47 -21.03
N THR A 11 7.36 0.34 -19.98
CA THR A 11 8.60 0.58 -19.22
C THR A 11 8.31 0.39 -17.71
N PRO A 12 8.41 -0.86 -17.19
CA PRO A 12 8.05 -1.16 -15.80
C PRO A 12 8.95 -0.46 -14.76
N ASN A 13 10.22 -0.27 -15.08
CA ASN A 13 11.20 0.36 -14.18
C ASN A 13 11.01 1.89 -14.11
N VAL A 14 10.95 2.43 -12.90
CA VAL A 14 10.66 3.86 -12.61
C VAL A 14 11.78 4.79 -13.06
N GLU A 15 13.01 4.39 -12.77
CA GLU A 15 14.18 5.19 -13.10
C GLU A 15 14.32 5.28 -14.62
N THR A 16 14.06 4.17 -15.32
CA THR A 16 14.00 4.17 -16.79
C THR A 16 12.88 5.05 -17.32
N ARG A 17 11.70 5.09 -16.69
CA ARG A 17 10.62 6.00 -17.11
C ARG A 17 11.06 7.46 -17.00
N LEU A 18 11.63 7.87 -15.87
CA LEU A 18 12.10 9.24 -15.68
C LEU A 18 13.24 9.59 -16.65
N ALA A 19 14.19 8.68 -16.87
CA ALA A 19 15.27 8.90 -17.85
C ALA A 19 14.72 9.16 -19.26
N LYS A 20 13.74 8.35 -19.71
CA LYS A 20 13.06 8.56 -21.00
C LYS A 20 12.31 9.88 -21.09
N LEU A 21 11.72 10.33 -19.98
CA LEU A 21 11.07 11.65 -19.92
C LEU A 21 12.12 12.77 -20.07
N GLN A 22 13.24 12.66 -19.37
CA GLN A 22 14.33 13.65 -19.42
C GLN A 22 15.01 13.72 -20.80
N THR A 23 15.09 12.61 -21.54
CA THR A 23 15.61 12.56 -22.91
C THR A 23 14.57 12.84 -23.99
N ASN A 24 13.31 13.14 -23.59
CA ASN A 24 12.16 13.34 -24.48
C ASN A 24 11.83 12.12 -25.37
N GLU A 25 12.27 10.91 -24.99
CA GLU A 25 11.79 9.65 -25.57
C GLU A 25 10.34 9.35 -25.18
N CYS A 26 9.88 9.90 -24.05
CA CYS A 26 8.49 9.87 -23.60
C CYS A 26 8.05 11.27 -23.20
N GLN A 27 6.81 11.65 -23.50
CA GLN A 27 6.28 12.97 -23.15
C GLN A 27 5.47 12.95 -21.84
N ILE A 28 5.02 11.76 -21.41
CA ILE A 28 4.22 11.56 -20.20
C ILE A 28 4.69 10.27 -19.53
N ILE A 29 4.85 10.30 -18.21
CA ILE A 29 5.06 9.10 -17.41
C ILE A 29 4.03 9.04 -16.27
N PRO A 30 3.47 7.87 -15.99
CA PRO A 30 2.64 7.67 -14.80
C PRO A 30 3.52 7.41 -13.57
N ALA A 31 3.00 7.79 -12.41
CA ALA A 31 3.50 7.44 -11.08
C ALA A 31 5.04 7.53 -10.96
N PRO A 32 5.63 8.74 -11.06
CA PRO A 32 7.01 8.93 -10.62
C PRO A 32 7.13 8.57 -9.13
N SER A 33 8.29 8.05 -8.73
CA SER A 33 8.53 7.76 -7.32
C SER A 33 8.64 9.08 -6.53
N PRO A 34 8.17 9.16 -5.27
CA PRO A 34 8.29 10.38 -4.46
C PRO A 34 9.73 10.92 -4.38
N VAL A 35 10.74 10.04 -4.36
CA VAL A 35 12.17 10.44 -4.36
C VAL A 35 12.59 11.21 -5.61
N GLN A 36 11.84 11.07 -6.71
CA GLN A 36 12.11 11.75 -7.98
C GLN A 36 11.43 13.13 -8.06
N PHE A 37 10.50 13.46 -7.15
CA PHE A 37 9.77 14.73 -7.21
C PHE A 37 10.67 15.96 -7.19
N PRO A 38 11.73 16.04 -6.37
CA PRO A 38 12.65 17.18 -6.41
C PRO A 38 13.37 17.32 -7.76
N VAL A 39 13.73 16.20 -8.39
CA VAL A 39 14.37 16.19 -9.71
C VAL A 39 13.43 16.73 -10.78
N ILE A 40 12.15 16.33 -10.75
CA ILE A 40 11.14 16.82 -11.69
C ILE A 40 10.87 18.30 -11.45
N LYS A 41 10.64 18.72 -10.20
CA LYS A 41 10.37 20.12 -9.83
C LYS A 41 11.56 21.04 -10.14
N GLY A 42 12.79 20.53 -10.09
CA GLY A 42 14.01 21.28 -10.40
C GLY A 42 14.33 21.39 -11.90
N ASN A 43 13.63 20.67 -12.77
CA ASN A 43 13.84 20.72 -14.21
C ASN A 43 12.82 21.66 -14.87
N LYS A 44 13.31 22.75 -15.49
CA LYS A 44 12.48 23.78 -16.14
C LYS A 44 11.64 23.27 -17.32
N ASP A 45 12.03 22.15 -17.92
CA ASP A 45 11.36 21.57 -19.09
C ASP A 45 10.31 20.52 -18.70
N LEU A 46 10.20 20.21 -17.39
CA LEU A 46 9.27 19.22 -16.86
C LEU A 46 8.24 19.86 -15.92
N ALA A 47 7.06 19.25 -15.84
CA ALA A 47 6.02 19.62 -14.90
C ALA A 47 5.58 18.40 -14.09
N LEU A 48 5.54 18.56 -12.75
CA LEU A 48 4.94 17.57 -11.87
C LEU A 48 3.47 17.94 -11.62
N HIS A 49 2.56 17.17 -12.20
CA HIS A 49 1.13 17.27 -11.89
C HIS A 49 0.78 16.38 -10.70
N SER A 50 0.19 16.97 -9.66
CA SER A 50 -0.26 16.28 -8.45
C SER A 50 -1.70 16.69 -8.14
N VAL A 51 -2.49 15.72 -7.71
CA VAL A 51 -3.89 15.89 -7.29
C VAL A 51 -4.14 15.05 -6.05
N GLU A 52 -5.09 15.47 -5.22
CA GLU A 52 -5.60 14.62 -4.14
C GLU A 52 -6.37 13.44 -4.74
N ALA A 53 -5.74 12.26 -4.73
CA ALA A 53 -6.31 11.08 -5.31
C ALA A 53 -7.36 10.44 -4.37
N LEU A 54 -8.47 9.97 -4.96
CA LEU A 54 -9.44 9.12 -4.27
C LEU A 54 -8.88 7.69 -4.18
N ASN A 55 -7.87 7.45 -3.36
CA ASN A 55 -7.25 6.14 -3.20
C ASN A 55 -6.89 5.82 -1.74
N VAL A 56 -6.65 4.54 -1.47
CA VAL A 56 -6.18 4.04 -0.17
C VAL A 56 -5.26 2.84 -0.38
N GLY A 57 -4.14 2.82 0.33
CA GLY A 57 -3.25 1.65 0.42
C GLY A 57 -3.48 0.94 1.75
N TYR A 58 -3.56 -0.39 1.73
CA TYR A 58 -3.79 -1.19 2.94
C TYR A 58 -3.08 -2.54 2.88
N LEU A 59 -3.02 -3.19 4.04
CA LEU A 59 -2.66 -4.60 4.15
C LEU A 59 -3.95 -5.39 4.41
N ALA A 60 -4.31 -6.28 3.49
CA ALA A 60 -5.40 -7.21 3.66
C ALA A 60 -4.95 -8.41 4.50
N PHE A 61 -5.78 -8.81 5.47
CA PHE A 61 -5.65 -10.08 6.17
C PHE A 61 -6.65 -11.07 5.60
N ASN A 62 -6.22 -12.29 5.32
CA ASN A 62 -7.14 -13.37 5.01
C ASN A 62 -7.81 -13.85 6.30
N THR A 63 -9.02 -13.37 6.57
CA THR A 63 -9.75 -13.64 7.82
C THR A 63 -10.26 -15.08 7.94
N GLU A 64 -10.09 -15.91 6.92
CA GLU A 64 -10.46 -17.34 6.95
C GLU A 64 -9.28 -18.25 7.29
N LYS A 65 -8.06 -17.69 7.39
CA LYS A 65 -6.85 -18.44 7.69
C LYS A 65 -6.29 -18.10 9.06
N LYS A 66 -5.89 -19.13 9.80
CA LYS A 66 -5.09 -18.94 11.01
C LYS A 66 -3.74 -18.29 10.67
N PRO A 67 -3.22 -17.37 11.51
CA PRO A 67 -3.82 -16.86 12.75
C PRO A 67 -4.73 -15.63 12.55
N PHE A 68 -5.02 -15.24 11.31
CA PHE A 68 -5.73 -14.02 10.96
C PHE A 68 -7.26 -14.12 11.09
N ASP A 69 -7.80 -15.32 11.31
CA ASP A 69 -9.18 -15.54 11.78
C ASP A 69 -9.43 -14.91 13.16
N ASN A 70 -8.40 -14.81 14.00
CA ASN A 70 -8.50 -14.19 15.32
C ASN A 70 -8.38 -12.65 15.26
N LEU A 71 -9.41 -11.95 15.76
CA LEU A 71 -9.45 -10.48 15.83
C LEU A 71 -8.28 -9.89 16.63
N LEU A 72 -7.87 -10.52 17.73
CA LEU A 72 -6.78 -10.02 18.58
C LEU A 72 -5.45 -10.01 17.82
N VAL A 73 -5.24 -10.99 16.94
CA VAL A 73 -4.03 -11.06 16.10
C VAL A 73 -4.01 -9.90 15.10
N ARG A 74 -5.14 -9.63 14.43
CA ARG A 74 -5.25 -8.51 13.48
C ARG A 74 -5.04 -7.15 14.17
N GLN A 75 -5.61 -6.97 15.36
CA GLN A 75 -5.42 -5.77 16.17
C GLN A 75 -3.96 -5.64 16.64
N ALA A 76 -3.35 -6.73 17.11
CA ALA A 76 -1.96 -6.73 17.55
C ALA A 76 -1.01 -6.29 16.43
N LEU A 77 -1.20 -6.82 15.23
CA LEU A 77 -0.34 -6.49 14.09
C LEU A 77 -0.56 -5.07 13.57
N ASN A 78 -1.74 -4.49 13.78
CA ASN A 78 -1.99 -3.07 13.54
C ASN A 78 -1.19 -2.20 14.52
N TYR A 79 -1.28 -2.48 15.84
CA TYR A 79 -0.47 -1.80 16.87
C TYR A 79 1.04 -2.01 16.69
N ALA A 80 1.46 -3.15 16.14
CA ALA A 80 2.86 -3.45 15.90
C ALA A 80 3.46 -2.69 14.71
N THR A 81 2.65 -2.04 13.86
CA THR A 81 3.11 -1.46 12.59
C THR A 81 3.26 0.06 12.70
N ASP A 82 4.47 0.59 12.49
CA ASP A 82 4.70 2.04 12.51
C ASP A 82 4.28 2.68 11.18
N LYS A 83 2.99 3.02 11.07
CA LYS A 83 2.42 3.66 9.88
C LYS A 83 3.07 5.00 9.56
N GLN A 84 3.47 5.77 10.59
CA GLN A 84 4.11 7.09 10.39
C GLN A 84 5.51 6.93 9.80
N ALA A 85 6.29 5.96 10.29
CA ALA A 85 7.58 5.63 9.70
C ALA A 85 7.44 5.18 8.24
N ILE A 86 6.44 4.34 7.93
CA ILE A 86 6.16 3.89 6.56
C ILE A 86 5.86 5.08 5.64
N VAL A 87 4.92 5.95 6.03
CA VAL A 87 4.58 7.15 5.24
C VAL A 87 5.81 8.01 5.03
N LYS A 88 6.56 8.32 6.09
CA LYS A 88 7.77 9.14 6.01
C LYS A 88 8.85 8.53 5.10
N ALA A 89 9.04 7.21 5.14
CA ALA A 89 10.12 6.54 4.42
C ALA A 89 9.78 6.23 2.96
N VAL A 90 8.52 5.96 2.64
CA VAL A 90 8.09 5.46 1.32
C VAL A 90 7.31 6.50 0.53
N PHE A 91 6.46 7.26 1.20
CA PHE A 91 5.60 8.26 0.56
C PHE A 91 6.20 9.68 0.62
N LEU A 92 7.17 9.92 1.52
CA LEU A 92 7.75 11.25 1.74
C LEU A 92 6.65 12.29 2.04
N ASP A 93 6.54 13.34 1.23
CA ASP A 93 5.51 14.39 1.29
C ASP A 93 4.25 14.05 0.46
N SER A 94 4.20 12.88 -0.19
CA SER A 94 3.16 12.51 -1.16
C SER A 94 2.03 11.64 -0.59
N GLY A 95 1.96 11.45 0.72
CA GLY A 95 0.98 10.59 1.35
C GLY A 95 0.80 10.87 2.83
N THR A 96 -0.29 10.39 3.39
CA THR A 96 -0.65 10.57 4.80
C THR A 96 -1.10 9.24 5.39
N VAL A 97 -1.00 9.09 6.71
CA VAL A 97 -1.52 7.90 7.39
C VAL A 97 -3.04 7.84 7.26
N ALA A 98 -3.54 6.73 6.73
CA ALA A 98 -4.97 6.47 6.60
C ALA A 98 -5.55 5.97 7.93
N LYS A 99 -6.70 6.56 8.33
CA LYS A 99 -7.50 6.17 9.51
C LYS A 99 -8.83 5.50 9.13
N SER A 100 -9.14 5.48 7.84
CA SER A 100 -10.40 5.05 7.27
C SER A 100 -10.14 4.30 5.96
N PRO A 101 -10.99 3.33 5.58
CA PRO A 101 -10.98 2.77 4.23
C PRO A 101 -11.36 3.80 3.16
N LEU A 102 -12.01 4.91 3.53
CA LEU A 102 -12.32 6.02 2.64
C LEU A 102 -11.23 7.11 2.75
N PRO A 103 -10.78 7.70 1.63
CA PRO A 103 -9.87 8.84 1.65
C PRO A 103 -10.57 10.10 2.20
N ALA A 104 -9.78 11.05 2.70
CA ALA A 104 -10.29 12.23 3.42
C ALA A 104 -11.18 13.16 2.56
N ASN A 105 -10.99 13.15 1.24
CA ASN A 105 -11.72 13.94 0.27
C ASN A 105 -12.98 13.23 -0.29
N MET A 106 -13.40 12.11 0.29
CA MET A 106 -14.58 11.36 -0.13
C MET A 106 -15.78 11.57 0.79
N LEU A 107 -16.99 11.59 0.21
CA LEU A 107 -18.25 11.62 0.96
C LEU A 107 -18.30 10.46 1.97
N GLY A 108 -18.76 10.74 3.19
CA GLY A 108 -18.84 9.75 4.26
C GLY A 108 -17.53 9.52 5.02
N TYR A 109 -16.43 10.21 4.67
CA TYR A 109 -15.24 10.24 5.51
C TYR A 109 -15.56 10.84 6.88
N LYS A 110 -15.10 10.16 7.94
CA LYS A 110 -15.21 10.63 9.32
C LYS A 110 -13.81 10.94 9.85
N GLN A 111 -13.55 12.22 10.12
CA GLN A 111 -12.25 12.71 10.57
C GLN A 111 -11.87 12.19 11.97
N ASP A 112 -12.86 12.07 12.86
CA ASP A 112 -12.66 11.70 14.27
C ASP A 112 -12.77 10.19 14.51
N LEU A 113 -12.34 9.39 13.54
CA LEU A 113 -12.22 7.94 13.74
C LEU A 113 -11.02 7.64 14.66
N PRO A 114 -11.22 6.84 15.72
CA PRO A 114 -10.10 6.32 16.50
C PRO A 114 -9.16 5.51 15.60
N ASP A 115 -7.87 5.79 15.68
CA ASP A 115 -6.84 5.01 14.98
C ASP A 115 -6.10 4.10 15.97
N TYR A 116 -5.37 3.14 15.42
CA TYR A 116 -4.40 2.34 16.13
C TYR A 116 -3.07 3.08 16.14
N ASP A 117 -2.61 3.46 17.33
CA ASP A 117 -1.27 4.00 17.55
C ASP A 117 -0.20 2.91 17.34
N TYR A 118 1.05 3.33 17.17
CA TYR A 118 2.19 2.41 17.21
C TYR A 118 2.52 2.04 18.66
N ASP A 119 2.17 0.81 19.05
CA ASP A 119 2.41 0.27 20.40
C ASP A 119 2.80 -1.22 20.35
N PRO A 120 4.11 -1.52 20.19
CA PRO A 120 4.61 -2.89 20.19
C PRO A 120 4.38 -3.65 21.50
N GLN A 121 4.20 -2.97 22.64
CA GLN A 121 3.96 -3.64 23.92
C GLN A 121 2.51 -4.12 24.01
N LYS A 122 1.55 -3.28 23.62
CA LYS A 122 0.16 -3.67 23.48
C LYS A 122 -0.02 -4.79 22.45
N ALA A 123 0.70 -4.72 21.34
CA ALA A 123 0.73 -5.80 20.36
C ALA A 123 1.17 -7.14 20.96
N LYS A 124 2.26 -7.18 21.73
CA LYS A 124 2.71 -8.40 22.45
C LYS A 124 1.66 -8.92 23.42
N ALA A 125 1.02 -8.04 24.18
CA ALA A 125 -0.03 -8.43 25.12
C ALA A 125 -1.24 -9.07 24.40
N LEU A 126 -1.67 -8.50 23.28
CA LEU A 126 -2.75 -9.04 22.45
C LEU A 126 -2.37 -10.38 21.81
N LEU A 127 -1.14 -10.53 21.30
CA LEU A 127 -0.66 -11.82 20.77
C LEU A 127 -0.62 -12.91 21.84
N LYS A 128 -0.21 -12.57 23.07
CA LYS A 128 -0.28 -13.50 24.20
C LYS A 128 -1.72 -13.91 24.52
N GLN A 129 -2.65 -12.96 24.57
CA GLN A 129 -4.08 -13.26 24.76
C GLN A 129 -4.65 -14.13 23.64
N ALA A 130 -4.13 -13.99 22.42
CA ALA A 130 -4.47 -14.82 21.28
C ALA A 130 -3.82 -16.22 21.28
N GLY A 131 -2.98 -16.54 22.27
CA GLY A 131 -2.27 -17.82 22.37
C GLY A 131 -1.03 -17.94 21.47
N LEU A 132 -0.49 -16.82 20.96
CA LEU A 132 0.68 -16.75 20.08
C LEU A 132 1.94 -16.26 20.81
N GLU A 133 2.10 -16.61 22.07
CA GLU A 133 3.26 -16.22 22.89
C GLU A 133 4.59 -16.80 22.38
N ASN A 134 4.53 -17.93 21.65
CA ASN A 134 5.69 -18.55 20.99
C ASN A 134 5.94 -17.99 19.58
N GLY A 135 5.20 -16.96 19.18
CA GLY A 135 5.26 -16.36 17.85
C GLY A 135 4.40 -17.06 16.80
N ALA A 136 4.46 -16.54 15.58
CA ALA A 136 3.79 -17.10 14.42
C ALA A 136 4.62 -16.84 13.15
N GLU A 137 4.56 -17.75 12.18
CA GLU A 137 5.07 -17.50 10.83
C GLU A 137 3.89 -17.26 9.89
N VAL A 138 3.98 -16.22 9.06
CA VAL A 138 2.92 -15.81 8.13
C VAL A 138 3.53 -15.34 6.81
N THR A 139 2.80 -15.46 5.72
CA THR A 139 3.20 -14.81 4.46
C THR A 139 2.70 -13.36 4.41
N LEU A 140 3.53 -12.49 3.84
CA LEU A 140 3.20 -11.11 3.54
C LEU A 140 3.45 -10.87 2.05
N TRP A 141 2.37 -10.76 1.29
CA TRP A 141 2.45 -10.57 -0.15
C TRP A 141 2.76 -9.10 -0.45
N SER A 142 3.74 -8.88 -1.31
CA SER A 142 4.16 -7.58 -1.80
C SER A 142 3.95 -7.53 -3.32
N MET A 143 3.40 -6.43 -3.80
CA MET A 143 3.17 -6.21 -5.23
C MET A 143 4.50 -5.99 -5.97
N PRO A 144 4.65 -6.48 -7.22
CA PRO A 144 5.87 -6.30 -8.02
C PRO A 144 5.93 -4.95 -8.76
N VAL A 145 4.82 -4.20 -8.77
CA VAL A 145 4.64 -2.97 -9.55
C VAL A 145 4.22 -1.81 -8.64
N GLN A 146 4.55 -0.58 -9.03
CA GLN A 146 4.00 0.60 -8.37
C GLN A 146 2.51 0.74 -8.61
N ARG A 147 1.84 1.25 -7.60
CA ARG A 147 0.43 1.63 -7.63
C ARG A 147 0.28 3.06 -7.11
N PRO A 148 -0.76 3.80 -7.52
CA PRO A 148 -1.01 5.15 -7.01
C PRO A 148 -1.13 5.25 -5.48
N TYR A 149 -1.57 4.17 -4.83
CA TYR A 149 -1.70 4.05 -3.38
C TYR A 149 -0.47 3.40 -2.70
N ASN A 150 0.53 2.94 -3.46
CA ASN A 150 1.70 2.25 -2.91
C ASN A 150 2.88 2.35 -3.90
N PRO A 151 3.80 3.33 -3.71
CA PRO A 151 4.90 3.57 -4.63
C PRO A 151 6.06 2.58 -4.46
N ASN A 152 6.16 1.86 -3.35
CA ASN A 152 7.19 0.85 -3.14
C ASN A 152 6.73 -0.25 -2.18
N SER A 153 5.93 -1.18 -2.71
CA SER A 153 5.35 -2.26 -1.90
C SER A 153 6.42 -3.11 -1.21
N ARG A 154 7.56 -3.33 -1.86
CA ARG A 154 8.66 -4.13 -1.29
C ARG A 154 9.24 -3.46 -0.05
N ARG A 155 9.46 -2.14 -0.10
CA ARG A 155 9.98 -1.39 1.05
C ARG A 155 8.98 -1.36 2.19
N ILE A 156 7.69 -1.18 1.91
CA ILE A 156 6.63 -1.26 2.93
C ILE A 156 6.62 -2.64 3.59
N ALA A 157 6.68 -3.71 2.79
CA ALA A 157 6.72 -5.08 3.27
C ALA A 157 7.92 -5.36 4.20
N GLU A 158 9.10 -4.84 3.89
CA GLU A 158 10.31 -4.96 4.73
C GLU A 158 10.16 -4.21 6.06
N MET A 159 9.54 -3.04 6.05
CA MET A 159 9.27 -2.28 7.27
C MET A 159 8.27 -3.02 8.16
N ILE A 160 7.17 -3.53 7.59
CA ILE A 160 6.19 -4.34 8.30
C ILE A 160 6.83 -5.62 8.83
N GLN A 161 7.65 -6.31 8.03
CA GLN A 161 8.38 -7.51 8.46
C GLN A 161 9.28 -7.21 9.67
N SER A 162 10.03 -6.11 9.64
CA SER A 162 10.88 -5.69 10.76
C SER A 162 10.06 -5.41 12.02
N ASP A 163 8.94 -4.70 11.87
CA ASP A 163 8.03 -4.34 12.95
C ASP A 163 7.34 -5.54 13.58
N TRP A 164 6.78 -6.44 12.78
CA TRP A 164 6.17 -7.69 13.24
C TRP A 164 7.19 -8.61 13.91
N GLY A 165 8.45 -8.62 13.43
CA GLY A 165 9.54 -9.35 14.06
C GLY A 165 9.80 -8.93 15.51
N LYS A 166 9.63 -7.63 15.85
CA LYS A 166 9.80 -7.11 17.22
C LYS A 166 8.77 -7.67 18.21
N VAL A 167 7.64 -8.17 17.71
CA VAL A 167 6.55 -8.74 18.50
C VAL A 167 6.43 -10.26 18.36
N GLY A 168 7.40 -10.90 17.71
CA GLY A 168 7.49 -12.36 17.58
C GLY A 168 6.75 -12.95 16.37
N VAL A 169 6.26 -12.13 15.44
CA VAL A 169 5.63 -12.60 14.21
C VAL A 169 6.60 -12.48 13.05
N LYS A 170 6.99 -13.63 12.48
CA LYS A 170 7.92 -13.71 11.36
C LYS A 170 7.15 -13.70 10.04
N ALA A 171 7.10 -12.53 9.40
CA ALA A 171 6.57 -12.41 8.06
C ALA A 171 7.57 -12.89 7.01
N LYS A 172 7.18 -13.82 6.14
CA LYS A 172 7.90 -14.15 4.90
C LYS A 172 7.34 -13.31 3.76
N ILE A 173 8.15 -12.42 3.22
CA ILE A 173 7.72 -11.59 2.08
C ILE A 173 7.70 -12.44 0.81
N VAL A 174 6.57 -12.45 0.11
CA VAL A 174 6.37 -13.17 -1.15
C VAL A 174 5.92 -12.17 -2.22
N SER A 175 6.34 -12.37 -3.46
CA SER A 175 5.91 -11.57 -4.61
C SER A 175 5.72 -12.49 -5.80
N TYR A 176 4.73 -12.17 -6.63
CA TYR A 176 4.39 -12.87 -7.86
C TYR A 176 4.37 -11.88 -9.02
N GLU A 177 4.24 -12.36 -10.26
CA GLU A 177 3.81 -11.50 -11.37
C GLU A 177 2.44 -10.88 -11.04
N TRP A 178 2.13 -9.67 -11.52
CA TRP A 178 0.94 -8.94 -11.09
C TRP A 178 -0.39 -9.64 -11.40
N GLY A 179 -0.50 -10.30 -12.57
CA GLY A 179 -1.67 -11.11 -12.91
C GLY A 179 -1.84 -12.32 -11.99
N GLU A 180 -0.75 -13.02 -11.70
CA GLU A 180 -0.73 -14.13 -10.74
C GLU A 180 -1.06 -13.67 -9.31
N TYR A 181 -0.51 -12.53 -8.89
CA TYR A 181 -0.79 -11.89 -7.60
C TYR A 181 -2.29 -11.66 -7.40
N LEU A 182 -2.94 -11.06 -8.40
CA LEU A 182 -4.39 -10.80 -8.37
C LEU A 182 -5.20 -12.11 -8.37
N ALA A 183 -4.80 -13.10 -9.17
CA ALA A 183 -5.47 -14.39 -9.21
C ALA A 183 -5.37 -15.13 -7.87
N GLY A 184 -4.18 -15.16 -7.26
CA GLY A 184 -3.95 -15.80 -5.96
C GLY A 184 -4.65 -15.06 -4.81
N MET A 185 -4.71 -13.72 -4.87
CA MET A 185 -5.53 -12.95 -3.92
C MET A 185 -7.01 -13.32 -3.99
N ARG A 186 -7.59 -13.41 -5.19
CA ARG A 186 -9.00 -13.80 -5.40
C ARG A 186 -9.30 -15.23 -4.93
N LYS A 187 -8.32 -16.13 -5.02
CA LYS A 187 -8.42 -17.51 -4.53
C LYS A 187 -8.17 -17.65 -3.03
N GLY A 188 -7.83 -16.57 -2.32
CA GLY A 188 -7.50 -16.62 -0.89
C GLY A 188 -6.18 -17.33 -0.59
N GLU A 189 -5.22 -17.37 -1.53
CA GLU A 189 -3.95 -18.08 -1.34
C GLU A 189 -3.01 -17.38 -0.35
N HIS A 190 -3.15 -16.06 -0.19
CA HIS A 190 -2.39 -15.24 0.76
C HIS A 190 -2.81 -15.48 2.21
N ASP A 191 -1.90 -15.24 3.17
CA ASP A 191 -2.28 -15.02 4.57
C ASP A 191 -2.46 -13.52 4.83
N SER A 192 -1.53 -12.69 4.36
CA SER A 192 -1.66 -11.23 4.31
C SER A 192 -1.09 -10.67 3.02
N ALA A 193 -1.63 -9.54 2.54
CA ALA A 193 -1.25 -8.96 1.25
C ALA A 193 -1.32 -7.43 1.25
N LEU A 194 -0.26 -6.77 0.79
CA LEU A 194 -0.30 -5.35 0.48
C LEU A 194 -1.15 -5.12 -0.77
N PHE A 195 -2.15 -4.27 -0.65
CA PHE A 195 -3.06 -3.95 -1.74
C PHE A 195 -3.53 -2.51 -1.61
N GLY A 196 -4.54 -2.16 -2.39
CA GLY A 196 -5.15 -0.86 -2.33
C GLY A 196 -6.19 -0.69 -3.41
N TRP A 197 -6.91 0.42 -3.30
CA TRP A 197 -7.96 0.78 -4.23
C TRP A 197 -7.85 2.24 -4.63
N MET A 198 -8.32 2.54 -5.82
CA MET A 198 -8.52 3.89 -6.31
C MET A 198 -9.94 3.92 -6.87
N SER A 199 -10.70 4.96 -6.53
CA SER A 199 -12.10 5.08 -6.93
C SER A 199 -12.25 5.10 -8.44
N ASP A 200 -13.21 4.32 -8.95
CA ASP A 200 -13.57 4.29 -10.37
C ASP A 200 -14.62 5.35 -10.74
N ASN A 201 -15.49 5.71 -9.79
CA ASN A 201 -16.68 6.52 -10.05
C ASN A 201 -16.90 7.69 -9.08
N GLY A 202 -16.07 7.82 -8.04
CA GLY A 202 -16.20 8.84 -7.00
C GLY A 202 -17.26 8.56 -5.94
N ASP A 203 -17.96 7.42 -6.03
CA ASP A 203 -18.98 7.00 -5.06
C ASP A 203 -18.35 6.18 -3.91
N PRO A 204 -18.70 6.44 -2.64
CA PRO A 204 -18.22 5.64 -1.50
C PRO A 204 -18.53 4.14 -1.59
N ASP A 205 -19.60 3.74 -2.29
CA ASP A 205 -19.94 2.33 -2.54
C ASP A 205 -18.83 1.58 -3.29
N ASN A 206 -18.12 2.27 -4.19
CA ASN A 206 -16.99 1.69 -4.92
C ASN A 206 -15.79 1.35 -4.01
N PHE A 207 -15.78 1.81 -2.75
CA PHE A 207 -14.89 1.28 -1.73
C PHE A 207 -15.59 0.22 -0.88
N ALA A 208 -16.69 0.57 -0.20
CA ALA A 208 -17.29 -0.30 0.81
C ALA A 208 -17.93 -1.55 0.19
N GLY A 209 -18.80 -1.38 -0.80
CA GLY A 209 -19.49 -2.47 -1.48
C GLY A 209 -18.52 -3.31 -2.33
N THR A 210 -17.68 -2.66 -3.12
CA THR A 210 -16.79 -3.39 -4.05
C THR A 210 -15.69 -4.19 -3.35
N LEU A 211 -15.16 -3.69 -2.22
CA LEU A 211 -13.99 -4.30 -1.57
C LEU A 211 -14.32 -5.19 -0.38
N LEU A 212 -15.45 -4.96 0.29
CA LEU A 212 -15.74 -5.52 1.62
C LEU A 212 -17.13 -6.14 1.73
N SER A 213 -17.90 -6.25 0.64
CA SER A 213 -19.19 -6.98 0.67
C SER A 213 -18.98 -8.48 0.82
N CYS A 214 -20.07 -9.17 1.20
CA CYS A 214 -20.16 -10.62 1.13
C CYS A 214 -20.15 -11.15 -0.31
#